data_AF-A0A7C4APV9-F1
#
_entry.id   AF-A0A7C4APV9-F1
#
_cell.length_a   1.000
_cell.length_b   1.000
_cell.length_c   1.000
_cell.angle_alpha   90.00
_cell.angle_beta   90.00
_cell.angle_gamma   90.00
#
_symmetry.space_group_name_H-M   'P 1'
#
loop_
_entity.id
_entity.type
_entity.pdbx_description
1 polymer ?
#
loop_
_entity_poly.entity_id
_entity_poly.type
_entity_poly.pdbx_seq_one_letter_code
_entity_poly.pdbx_strand_id
1 'polypeptide(L)'
;DNCLVLCGGGFKGRDGRAGMEIFKSFLHEKFSVVLGKQERVEGCIIKPGPPYLGKGRVLLTGEAAGLLYLNGEGISAALDSGYRCGTALARAIREGGDAEAYYQAGIQDILHHVQICAERMHFLV
;
A
#
# COMPACT_ATOMS: atom_id res chain seq x y z
N ASP A 1 -20.68 -3.72 -1.58
CA ASP A 1 -20.62 -4.15 -2.98
C ASP A 1 -20.53 -5.66 -3.10
N ASN A 2 -21.31 -6.26 -4.01
CA ASN A 2 -21.25 -7.70 -4.35
C ASN A 2 -20.44 -7.94 -5.64
N CYS A 3 -19.46 -7.09 -5.94
CA CYS A 3 -18.63 -7.20 -7.13
C CYS A 3 -17.23 -7.74 -6.79
N LEU A 4 -16.70 -8.61 -7.65
CA LEU A 4 -15.28 -8.96 -7.63
C LEU A 4 -14.47 -7.76 -8.16
N VAL A 5 -13.45 -7.35 -7.42
CA VAL A 5 -12.50 -6.31 -7.85
C VAL A 5 -11.19 -6.99 -8.24
N LEU A 6 -10.81 -6.84 -9.52
CA LEU A 6 -9.49 -7.24 -10.00
C LEU A 6 -8.58 -6.01 -9.96
N CYS A 7 -7.52 -6.08 -9.16
CA CYS A 7 -6.50 -5.04 -9.11
C CYS A 7 -5.28 -5.50 -9.91
N GLY A 8 -4.76 -4.61 -10.75
CA GLY A 8 -3.55 -4.83 -11.53
C GLY A 8 -2.82 -3.51 -11.71
N GLY A 9 -1.49 -3.56 -11.73
CA GLY A 9 -0.63 -2.40 -11.88
C GLY A 9 0.47 -2.65 -12.91
N GLY A 10 1.02 -1.57 -13.45
CA GLY A 10 2.14 -1.62 -14.38
C GLY A 10 3.06 -0.43 -14.19
N PHE A 11 4.31 -0.59 -14.58
CA PHE A 11 5.28 0.51 -14.58
C PHE A 11 5.02 1.51 -15.71
N LYS A 12 5.54 2.72 -15.53
CA LYS A 12 5.54 3.76 -16.56
C LYS A 12 6.05 3.20 -17.89
N GLY A 13 5.28 3.44 -18.96
CA GLY A 13 5.59 2.96 -20.31
C GLY A 13 4.92 1.64 -20.68
N ARG A 14 4.19 0.99 -19.76
CA ARG A 14 3.33 -0.16 -20.08
C ARG A 14 1.88 0.27 -20.27
N ASP A 15 1.15 -0.49 -21.10
CA ASP A 15 -0.30 -0.37 -21.23
C ASP A 15 -0.98 -1.18 -20.10
N GLY A 16 -1.54 -0.47 -19.12
CA GLY A 16 -2.24 -1.09 -17.99
C GLY A 16 -3.50 -1.86 -18.40
N ARG A 17 -4.17 -1.48 -19.49
CA ARG A 17 -5.35 -2.21 -19.99
C ARG A 17 -4.93 -3.54 -20.60
N ALA A 18 -3.89 -3.53 -21.42
CA ALA A 18 -3.32 -4.77 -21.95
C ALA A 18 -2.86 -5.71 -20.83
N GLY A 19 -2.20 -5.17 -19.79
CA GLY A 19 -1.81 -5.95 -18.61
C GLY A 19 -2.99 -6.57 -17.86
N MET A 20 -4.11 -5.85 -17.75
CA MET A 20 -5.34 -6.39 -17.15
C MET A 20 -5.93 -7.54 -17.97
N GLU A 21 -5.90 -7.48 -19.30
CA GLU A 21 -6.36 -8.59 -20.14
C GLU A 21 -5.46 -9.82 -19.99
N ILE A 22 -4.14 -9.64 -19.90
CA ILE A 22 -3.19 -10.74 -19.57
C ILE A 22 -3.56 -11.37 -18.23
N PHE A 23 -3.85 -10.57 -17.21
CA PHE A 23 -4.23 -11.07 -15.89
C PHE A 23 -5.55 -11.86 -15.92
N LYS A 24 -6.56 -11.36 -16.65
CA LYS A 24 -7.84 -12.08 -16.85
C LYS A 24 -7.62 -13.43 -17.54
N SER A 25 -6.81 -13.48 -18.59
CA SER A 25 -6.45 -14.73 -19.28
C SER A 25 -5.73 -15.70 -18.36
N PHE A 26 -4.77 -15.22 -17.56
CA PHE A 26 -4.09 -16.03 -16.55
C PHE A 26 -5.08 -16.66 -15.56
N LEU A 27 -6.04 -15.88 -15.05
CA LEU A 27 -7.06 -16.39 -14.13
C LEU A 27 -7.95 -17.46 -14.78
N HIS A 28 -8.32 -17.25 -16.05
CA HIS A 28 -9.10 -18.22 -16.82
C HIS A 28 -8.30 -19.52 -17.04
N GLU A 29 -7.08 -19.43 -17.53
CA GLU A 29 -6.26 -20.60 -17.90
C GLU A 29 -5.79 -21.41 -16.68
N LYS A 30 -5.41 -20.75 -15.59
CA LYS A 30 -4.86 -21.43 -14.41
C LYS A 30 -5.91 -21.86 -13.41
N PHE A 31 -7.03 -21.13 -13.33
CA PHE A 31 -8.03 -21.33 -12.29
C PHE A 31 -9.44 -21.50 -12.83
N SER A 32 -9.64 -21.55 -14.15
CA SER A 32 -10.96 -21.67 -14.80
C SER A 32 -11.95 -20.57 -14.38
N VAL A 33 -11.43 -19.39 -14.02
CA VAL A 33 -12.26 -18.24 -13.64
C VAL A 33 -13.05 -17.75 -14.85
N VAL A 34 -14.35 -17.52 -14.65
CA VAL A 34 -15.24 -16.89 -15.62
C VAL A 34 -15.74 -15.58 -15.02
N LEU A 35 -15.41 -14.47 -15.65
CA LEU A 35 -15.80 -13.13 -15.20
C LEU A 35 -17.15 -12.75 -15.80
N GLY A 36 -18.01 -12.17 -14.98
CA GLY A 36 -19.28 -11.58 -15.43
C GLY A 36 -19.08 -10.25 -16.15
N LYS A 37 -20.17 -9.49 -16.26
CA LYS A 37 -20.14 -8.14 -16.84
C LYS A 37 -19.20 -7.22 -16.03
N GLN A 38 -18.37 -6.46 -16.75
CA GLN A 38 -17.55 -5.42 -16.13
C GLN A 38 -18.40 -4.20 -15.82
N GLU A 39 -18.56 -3.88 -14.53
CA GLU A 39 -19.39 -2.75 -14.09
C GLU A 39 -18.65 -1.41 -14.21
N ARG A 40 -17.35 -1.36 -13.88
CA ARG A 40 -16.55 -0.14 -13.94
C ARG A 40 -15.05 -0.42 -14.10
N VAL A 41 -14.30 0.61 -14.50
CA VAL A 41 -12.84 0.62 -14.54
C VAL A 41 -12.35 1.89 -13.85
N GLU A 42 -11.48 1.71 -12.88
CA GLU A 42 -10.84 2.78 -12.13
C GLU A 42 -9.33 2.62 -12.21
N GLY A 43 -8.59 3.70 -12.02
CA GLY A 43 -7.14 3.67 -12.04
C GLY A 43 -6.54 4.93 -11.44
N CYS A 44 -5.34 4.79 -10.90
CA CYS A 44 -4.57 5.87 -10.33
C CYS A 44 -3.09 5.73 -10.73
N ILE A 45 -2.34 6.82 -10.53
CA ILE A 45 -0.87 6.79 -10.64
C ILE A 45 -0.33 6.80 -9.22
N ILE A 46 0.45 5.77 -8.90
CA ILE A 46 1.16 5.67 -7.63
C ILE A 46 2.63 6.04 -7.87
N LYS A 47 3.18 6.87 -6.99
CA LYS A 47 4.62 7.18 -6.97
C LYS A 47 5.23 6.57 -5.71
N PRO A 48 5.69 5.30 -5.77
CA PRO A 48 6.33 4.69 -4.62
C PRO A 48 7.66 5.43 -4.35
N GLY A 49 7.74 6.07 -3.19
CA GLY A 49 8.97 6.64 -2.64
C GLY A 49 9.48 5.76 -1.50
N PRO A 50 10.75 5.89 -1.09
CA PRO A 50 11.21 5.25 0.13
C PRO A 50 10.38 5.74 1.33
N PRO A 51 10.10 4.87 2.33
CA PRO A 51 9.36 5.29 3.51
C PRO A 51 9.99 6.52 4.18
N TYR A 52 9.16 7.52 4.47
CA TYR A 52 9.56 8.72 5.18
C TYR A 52 8.49 9.09 6.20
N LEU A 53 8.84 8.98 7.48
CA LEU A 53 7.88 9.11 8.59
C LEU A 53 7.63 10.55 9.03
N GLY A 54 8.23 11.53 8.33
CA GLY A 54 8.24 12.93 8.73
C GLY A 54 9.47 13.32 9.55
N LYS A 55 9.44 14.51 10.15
CA LYS A 55 10.51 15.07 10.97
C LYS A 55 9.99 16.17 11.90
N GLY A 56 10.47 16.17 13.13
CA GLY A 56 10.13 17.11 14.19
C GLY A 56 8.63 17.08 14.51
N ARG A 57 7.96 18.22 14.29
CA ARG A 57 6.53 18.39 14.59
C ARG A 57 5.60 17.95 13.46
N VAL A 58 6.15 17.41 12.37
CA VAL A 58 5.38 16.95 11.21
C VAL A 58 5.65 15.47 11.03
N LEU A 59 4.65 14.64 11.30
CA LEU A 59 4.71 13.19 11.13
C LEU A 59 3.79 12.76 9.98
N LEU A 60 4.22 11.74 9.23
CA LEU A 60 3.50 11.21 8.08
C LEU A 60 3.05 9.77 8.36
N THR A 61 1.89 9.41 7.80
CA THR A 61 1.29 8.07 7.92
C THR A 61 0.72 7.63 6.57
N GLY A 62 0.45 6.33 6.42
CA GLY A 62 -0.10 5.75 5.20
C GLY A 62 0.72 6.04 3.95
N GLU A 63 0.03 6.24 2.83
CA GLU A 63 0.68 6.50 1.53
C GLU A 63 1.52 7.79 1.53
N ALA A 64 1.13 8.80 2.32
CA ALA A 64 1.91 10.03 2.45
C ALA A 64 3.30 9.78 3.04
N ALA A 65 3.44 8.74 3.87
CA ALA A 65 4.72 8.27 4.40
C ALA A 65 5.42 7.24 3.50
N GLY A 66 4.89 6.93 2.32
CA GLY A 66 5.40 5.87 1.45
C GLY A 66 5.09 4.46 1.95
N LEU A 67 4.11 4.29 2.84
CA LEU A 67 3.73 3.00 3.40
C LEU A 67 2.64 2.37 2.53
N LEU A 68 3.05 1.41 1.71
CA LEU A 68 2.20 0.69 0.77
C LEU A 68 2.60 -0.78 0.75
N TYR A 69 1.64 -1.68 0.87
CA TYR A 69 1.87 -3.12 0.85
C TYR A 69 1.79 -3.69 -0.58
N LEU A 70 1.96 -5.01 -0.68
CA LEU A 70 1.93 -5.73 -1.94
C LEU A 70 0.65 -5.40 -2.73
N ASN A 71 0.79 -5.30 -4.05
CA ASN A 71 -0.29 -4.98 -4.98
C ASN A 71 -0.96 -3.61 -4.76
N GLY A 72 -0.26 -2.66 -4.12
CA GLY A 72 -0.78 -1.31 -3.93
C GLY A 72 -1.87 -1.22 -2.85
N GLU A 73 -1.90 -2.18 -1.92
CA GLU A 73 -2.79 -2.11 -0.77
C GLU A 73 -2.25 -1.08 0.23
N GLY A 74 -3.00 0.01 0.43
CA GLY A 74 -2.59 1.12 1.30
C GLY A 74 -3.44 1.31 2.55
N ILE A 75 -4.65 0.75 2.60
CA ILE A 75 -5.59 1.03 3.70
C ILE A 75 -5.13 0.40 5.01
N SER A 76 -4.60 -0.82 4.98
CA SER A 76 -4.07 -1.50 6.17
C SER A 76 -2.83 -0.78 6.70
N ALA A 77 -1.90 -0.42 5.80
CA ALA A 77 -0.72 0.36 6.15
C ALA A 77 -1.10 1.73 6.75
N ALA A 78 -2.09 2.42 6.17
CA ALA A 78 -2.57 3.71 6.66
C ALA A 78 -3.25 3.62 8.03
N LEU A 79 -4.09 2.61 8.26
CA LEU A 79 -4.75 2.41 9.55
C LEU A 79 -3.73 2.11 10.66
N ASP A 80 -2.82 1.17 10.42
CA ASP A 80 -1.87 0.75 11.45
C ASP A 80 -0.84 1.86 11.75
N SER A 81 -0.25 2.46 10.71
CA SER A 81 0.67 3.59 10.89
C SER A 81 0.00 4.81 11.52
N GLY A 82 -1.24 5.10 11.14
CA GLY A 82 -2.06 6.16 11.73
C GLY A 82 -2.29 5.97 13.22
N TYR A 83 -2.71 4.76 13.61
CA TYR A 83 -2.91 4.39 15.01
C TYR A 83 -1.62 4.52 15.84
N ARG A 84 -0.49 4.03 15.31
CA ARG A 84 0.81 4.08 16.00
C ARG A 84 1.32 5.51 16.13
N CYS A 85 1.19 6.33 15.08
CA CYS A 85 1.54 7.74 15.12
C CYS A 85 0.69 8.51 16.14
N GLY A 86 -0.64 8.28 16.13
CA GLY A 86 -1.56 8.89 17.10
C GLY A 86 -1.23 8.50 18.54
N THR A 87 -0.89 7.23 18.77
CA THR A 87 -0.48 6.71 20.09
C THR A 87 0.84 7.34 20.54
N ALA A 88 1.82 7.46 19.66
CA ALA A 88 3.10 8.11 19.94
C ALA A 88 2.93 9.59 20.31
N LEU A 89 2.05 10.31 19.60
CA LEU A 89 1.70 11.70 19.90
C LEU A 89 1.00 11.82 21.25
N ALA A 90 -0.03 11.00 21.52
CA ALA A 90 -0.74 11.01 22.78
C ALA A 90 0.19 10.71 23.97
N ARG A 91 1.13 9.78 23.79
CA ARG A 91 2.17 9.47 24.77
C ARG A 91 3.07 10.68 25.02
N ALA A 92 3.63 11.29 23.99
CA ALA A 92 4.51 12.44 24.12
C ALA A 92 3.81 13.64 24.79
N ILE A 93 2.52 13.85 24.54
CA ILE A 93 1.72 14.90 25.18
C ILE A 93 1.54 14.61 26.67
N ARG A 94 1.22 13.37 27.05
CA ARG A 94 0.89 13.00 28.43
C ARG A 94 2.11 12.82 29.32
N GLU A 95 3.14 12.16 28.81
CA GLU A 95 4.31 11.72 29.56
C GLU A 95 5.54 12.63 29.31
N GLY A 96 5.44 13.57 28.37
CA GLY A 96 6.59 14.25 27.80
C GLY A 96 7.36 13.35 26.83
N GLY A 97 8.41 13.90 26.21
CA GLY A 97 9.28 13.18 25.27
C GLY A 97 9.07 13.58 23.81
N ASP A 98 9.64 12.77 22.92
CA ASP A 98 9.66 13.01 21.47
C ASP A 98 8.73 12.03 20.74
N ALA A 99 7.66 12.57 20.16
CA ALA A 99 6.69 11.81 19.39
C ALA A 99 7.32 11.17 18.14
N GLU A 100 8.29 11.84 17.50
CA GLU A 100 9.00 11.28 16.34
C GLU A 100 9.74 10.01 16.76
N ALA A 101 10.53 10.08 17.83
CA ALA A 101 11.27 8.93 18.34
C ALA A 101 10.36 7.77 18.75
N TYR A 102 9.25 8.05 19.44
CA TYR A 102 8.27 7.01 19.81
C TYR A 102 7.62 6.35 18.59
N TYR A 103 7.27 7.15 17.57
CA TYR A 103 6.67 6.64 16.36
C TYR A 103 7.67 5.80 15.54
N GLN A 104 8.90 6.29 15.37
CA GLN A 104 9.97 5.58 14.68
C GLN A 104 10.26 4.24 15.34
N ALA A 105 10.35 4.19 16.67
CA ALA A 105 10.55 2.93 17.39
C ALA A 105 9.37 1.95 17.21
N GLY A 106 8.14 2.48 17.18
CA GLY A 106 6.92 1.68 17.14
C GLY A 106 6.52 1.14 15.76
N ILE A 107 7.12 1.58 14.65
CA ILE A 107 6.66 1.25 13.29
C ILE A 107 7.56 0.27 12.51
N GLN A 108 8.61 -0.25 13.16
CA GLN A 108 9.66 -1.03 12.47
C GLN A 108 9.14 -2.29 11.76
N ASP A 109 8.12 -2.94 12.29
CA ASP A 109 7.45 -4.08 11.66
C ASP A 109 6.72 -3.71 10.36
N ILE A 110 6.03 -2.56 10.32
CA ILE A 110 5.42 -2.05 9.09
C ILE A 110 6.51 -1.74 8.05
N LEU A 111 7.59 -1.07 8.44
CA LEU A 111 8.71 -0.77 7.54
C LEU A 111 9.33 -2.05 6.98
N HIS A 112 9.52 -3.06 7.83
CA HIS A 112 10.01 -4.37 7.40
C HIS A 112 9.03 -5.05 6.43
N HIS A 113 7.72 -4.96 6.67
CA HIS A 113 6.72 -5.52 5.77
C HIS A 113 6.69 -4.82 4.41
N VAL A 114 6.80 -3.48 4.37
CA VAL A 114 6.92 -2.72 3.12
C VAL A 114 8.14 -3.17 2.32
N GLN A 115 9.28 -3.38 2.99
CA GLN A 115 10.49 -3.88 2.36
C GLN A 115 10.27 -5.28 1.74
N ILE A 116 9.65 -6.20 2.47
CA ILE A 116 9.31 -7.53 1.95
C ILE A 116 8.39 -7.43 0.73
N CYS A 117 7.39 -6.55 0.78
CA CYS A 117 6.46 -6.36 -0.33
C CYS A 117 7.18 -5.83 -1.59
N ALA A 118 8.15 -4.92 -1.41
CA ALA A 118 8.96 -4.42 -2.51
C ALA A 118 9.82 -5.53 -3.13
N GLU A 119 10.42 -6.40 -2.32
CA GLU A 119 11.25 -7.52 -2.78
C GLU A 119 10.46 -8.64 -3.47
N ARG A 120 9.20 -8.85 -3.06
CA ARG A 120 8.32 -9.91 -3.57
C ARG A 120 7.35 -9.45 -4.64
N MET A 121 7.54 -8.27 -5.21
CA MET A 121 6.67 -7.77 -6.26
C MET A 121 6.85 -8.61 -7.53
N HIS A 122 5.78 -9.31 -7.93
CA HIS A 122 5.77 -10.15 -9.13
C HIS A 122 5.04 -9.46 -10.28
N PHE A 123 5.58 -9.62 -11.48
CA PHE A 123 4.98 -9.11 -12.70
C PHE A 123 4.54 -10.29 -13.55
N LEU A 124 3.27 -10.27 -13.96
CA LEU A 124 2.82 -11.08 -15.08
C LEU A 124 3.42 -10.44 -16.33
N VAL A 125 4.29 -11.19 -17.02
CA VAL A 125 5.01 -10.75 -18.22
C VAL A 125 4.37 -11.35 -19.45
#